data_AF-A0AAE1ZD92-F1
#
_entry.id   AF-A0AAE1ZD92-F1
#
_cell.length_a   1.000
_cell.length_b   1.000
_cell.length_c   1.000
_cell.angle_alpha   90.00
_cell.angle_beta   90.00
_cell.angle_gamma   90.00
#
_symmetry.space_group_name_H-M   'P 1'
#
loop_
_entity.id
_entity.type
_entity.pdbx_description
1 polymer ?
#
loop_
_entity_poly.entity_id
_entity_poly.type
_entity_poly.pdbx_seq_one_letter_code
_entity_poly.pdbx_strand_id
1 'polypeptide(L)'
;MICCKKCDKMPTHNNLHELQMLERQFILDCIAVRQICDDYAKTNPKHGTIIPPYNGQLDPYAKSYFESVNIQKILEKTGQTPPGTSIEGPIADRFIINGAPTEYIRRRNKNGCGRSPETWRGH
;
A
#
# COMPACT_ATOMS: atom_id res chain seq x y z
N MET A 1 -27.39 -24.96 -1.81
CA MET A 1 -26.03 -25.51 -1.62
C MET A 1 -25.04 -24.63 -2.38
N ILE A 2 -24.45 -23.63 -1.73
CA ILE A 2 -23.43 -22.78 -2.39
C ILE A 2 -22.09 -23.40 -2.08
N CYS A 3 -21.51 -24.04 -3.10
CA CYS A 3 -20.18 -24.63 -3.06
C CYS A 3 -19.15 -23.51 -2.86
N CYS A 4 -18.58 -23.41 -1.66
CA CYS A 4 -17.43 -22.55 -1.36
C CYS A 4 -16.23 -23.10 -2.15
N LYS A 5 -16.01 -22.56 -3.35
CA LYS A 5 -14.88 -22.95 -4.21
C LYS A 5 -13.64 -22.14 -3.82
N LYS A 6 -12.61 -22.89 -3.40
CA LYS A 6 -11.19 -22.52 -3.26
C LYS A 6 -10.91 -21.45 -2.21
N CYS A 7 -10.51 -21.90 -1.02
CA CYS A 7 -9.54 -21.14 -0.24
C CYS A 7 -8.27 -21.07 -1.08
N ASP A 8 -7.94 -19.89 -1.62
CA ASP A 8 -6.65 -19.67 -2.26
C ASP A 8 -5.58 -20.00 -1.22
N LYS A 9 -4.82 -21.07 -1.47
CA LYS A 9 -3.67 -21.43 -0.63
C LYS A 9 -2.75 -20.21 -0.61
N MET A 10 -2.23 -19.86 0.58
CA MET A 10 -1.14 -18.90 0.70
C MET A 10 -0.09 -19.19 -0.38
N PRO A 11 0.40 -18.19 -1.13
CA PRO A 11 1.39 -18.42 -2.17
C PRO A 11 2.64 -19.03 -1.52
N THR A 12 2.84 -20.32 -1.75
CA THR A 12 4.05 -21.02 -1.34
C THR A 12 5.09 -20.77 -2.43
N HIS A 13 6.05 -19.87 -2.18
CA HIS A 13 7.18 -19.64 -3.09
C HIS A 13 8.11 -20.86 -3.04
N ASN A 14 7.79 -21.88 -3.84
CA ASN A 14 8.53 -23.15 -3.87
C ASN A 14 9.80 -23.08 -4.73
N ASN A 15 10.08 -21.94 -5.37
CA ASN A 15 11.19 -21.75 -6.30
C ASN A 15 12.18 -20.72 -5.76
N LEU A 16 13.44 -21.13 -5.56
CA LEU A 16 14.52 -20.30 -5.04
C LEU A 16 14.74 -19.02 -5.89
N HIS A 17 14.58 -19.13 -7.21
CA HIS A 17 14.74 -18.00 -8.12
C HIS A 17 13.65 -16.93 -7.91
N GLU A 18 12.43 -17.33 -7.58
CA GLU A 18 11.33 -16.42 -7.31
C GLU A 18 11.57 -15.64 -6.01
N LEU A 19 12.04 -16.32 -4.97
CA LEU A 19 12.43 -15.69 -3.70
C LEU A 19 13.55 -14.66 -3.91
N GLN A 20 14.59 -14.99 -4.68
CA GLN A 20 15.67 -14.04 -5.01
C GLN A 20 15.16 -12.80 -5.75
N MET A 21 14.18 -12.96 -6.64
CA MET A 21 13.57 -11.83 -7.35
C MET A 21 12.74 -10.95 -6.41
N LEU A 22 12.00 -11.54 -5.48
CA LEU A 22 11.25 -10.81 -4.45
C LEU A 22 12.18 -10.06 -3.50
N GLU A 23 13.26 -10.70 -3.04
CA GLU A 23 14.27 -10.07 -2.19
C GLU A 23 14.94 -8.88 -2.88
N ARG A 24 15.26 -8.99 -4.18
CA ARG A 24 15.79 -7.87 -4.99
C ARG A 24 14.80 -6.71 -5.14
N GLN A 25 13.51 -7.01 -5.15
CA GLN A 25 12.43 -6.03 -5.28
C GLN A 25 12.01 -5.43 -3.94
N PHE A 26 12.39 -6.05 -2.83
CA PHE A 26 12.06 -5.57 -1.50
C PHE A 26 12.67 -4.20 -1.23
N ILE A 27 11.86 -3.30 -0.66
CA ILE A 27 12.23 -1.92 -0.37
C ILE A 27 12.44 -1.78 1.13
N LEU A 28 13.66 -1.40 1.51
CA LEU A 28 14.11 -1.02 2.84
C LEU A 28 13.87 0.49 3.05
N ASP A 29 12.67 0.87 3.46
CA ASP A 29 12.26 2.27 3.68
C ASP A 29 12.07 2.67 5.14
N CYS A 30 12.16 1.74 6.10
CA CYS A 30 11.88 1.99 7.52
C CYS A 30 12.59 3.23 8.10
N ILE A 31 13.86 3.47 7.75
CA ILE A 31 14.62 4.64 8.23
C ILE A 31 14.07 5.95 7.64
N ALA A 32 13.80 5.96 6.34
CA ALA A 32 13.25 7.11 5.64
C ALA A 32 11.84 7.44 6.14
N VAL A 33 11.01 6.41 6.30
CA VAL A 33 9.67 6.49 6.90
C VAL A 33 9.74 7.07 8.32
N ARG A 34 10.67 6.58 9.15
CA ARG A 34 10.84 7.07 10.52
C ARG A 34 11.23 8.55 10.56
N GLN A 35 12.17 8.97 9.72
CA GLN A 35 12.59 10.37 9.66
C GLN A 35 11.41 11.30 9.29
N ILE A 36 10.62 10.93 8.28
CA ILE A 36 9.42 11.68 7.88
C ILE A 36 8.42 11.76 9.05
N CYS A 37 8.17 10.64 9.74
CA CYS A 37 7.30 10.61 10.92
C CYS A 37 7.78 11.57 12.01
N ASP A 38 9.08 11.55 12.33
CA ASP A 38 9.67 12.40 13.37
C ASP A 38 9.60 13.89 13.00
N ASP A 39 9.76 14.22 11.71
CA ASP A 39 9.62 15.58 11.20
C ASP A 39 8.17 16.07 11.34
N TYR A 40 7.21 15.24 10.95
CA TYR A 40 5.79 15.58 10.98
C TYR A 40 5.18 15.58 12.39
N ALA A 41 5.76 14.82 13.30
CA ALA A 41 5.41 14.89 14.71
C ALA A 41 5.76 16.25 15.33
N LYS A 42 6.75 16.98 14.77
CA LYS A 42 7.21 18.28 15.27
C LYS A 42 6.54 19.47 14.59
N THR A 43 5.96 19.30 13.40
CA THR A 43 5.26 20.38 12.70
C THR A 43 3.89 20.68 13.29
N ASN A 44 3.46 21.94 13.18
CA ASN A 44 2.11 22.39 13.54
C ASN A 44 1.53 23.19 12.35
N PRO A 45 0.35 22.85 11.83
CA PRO A 45 -0.52 21.74 12.26
C PRO A 45 0.14 20.37 12.07
N LYS A 46 -0.33 19.36 12.83
CA LYS A 46 0.13 17.98 12.66
C LYS A 46 -0.15 17.53 11.24
N HIS A 47 0.90 17.12 10.54
CA HIS A 47 0.76 16.57 9.20
C HIS A 47 0.27 15.13 9.28
N GLY A 48 -0.33 14.62 8.19
CA GLY A 48 -0.84 13.26 8.13
C GLY A 48 0.25 12.20 8.29
N THR A 49 -0.14 10.94 8.45
CA THR A 49 0.79 9.81 8.50
C THR A 49 1.46 9.61 7.14
N ILE A 50 2.68 9.06 7.13
CA ILE A 50 3.32 8.58 5.89
C ILE A 50 2.85 7.18 5.49
N ILE A 51 2.35 6.41 6.47
CA ILE A 51 1.75 5.11 6.21
C ILE A 51 0.38 5.35 5.58
N PRO A 52 0.12 4.81 4.37
CA PRO A 52 -1.16 4.98 3.69
C PRO A 52 -2.27 4.32 4.50
N PRO A 53 -3.42 4.99 4.69
CA PRO A 53 -4.59 4.36 5.27
C PRO A 53 -5.13 3.27 4.33
N TYR A 54 -5.63 2.18 4.90
CA TYR A 54 -6.11 1.05 4.12
C TYR A 54 -7.42 1.40 3.39
N ASN A 55 -7.47 1.09 2.08
CA ASN A 55 -8.65 1.20 1.26
C ASN A 55 -8.98 -0.16 0.64
N GLY A 56 -10.01 -0.82 1.18
CA GLY A 56 -10.42 -2.15 0.74
C GLY A 56 -10.87 -2.20 -0.72
N GLN A 57 -11.40 -1.10 -1.29
CA GLN A 57 -11.84 -1.10 -2.69
C GLN A 57 -10.67 -1.17 -3.68
N LEU A 58 -9.47 -0.79 -3.24
CA LEU A 58 -8.24 -0.87 -4.04
C LEU A 58 -7.48 -2.19 -3.83
N ASP A 59 -7.90 -3.02 -2.87
CA ASP A 59 -7.24 -4.28 -2.54
C ASP A 59 -7.61 -5.37 -3.57
N PRO A 60 -6.62 -5.92 -4.32
CA PRO A 60 -6.87 -6.99 -5.27
C PRO A 60 -7.50 -8.24 -4.65
N TYR A 61 -7.22 -8.53 -3.38
CA TYR A 61 -7.72 -9.70 -2.67
C TYR A 61 -9.15 -9.51 -2.15
N ALA A 62 -9.56 -8.26 -1.93
CA ALA A 62 -10.93 -7.93 -1.55
C ALA A 62 -11.83 -7.58 -2.75
N LYS A 63 -11.28 -7.57 -3.97
CA LYS A 63 -11.97 -7.16 -5.19
C LYS A 63 -13.33 -7.86 -5.39
N SER A 64 -13.39 -9.18 -5.21
CA SER A 64 -14.61 -9.97 -5.40
C SER A 64 -15.75 -9.57 -4.45
N TYR A 65 -15.41 -9.12 -3.23
CA TYR A 65 -16.38 -8.63 -2.26
C TYR A 65 -16.99 -7.31 -2.73
N PHE A 66 -16.15 -6.36 -3.16
CA PHE A 66 -16.58 -5.04 -3.61
C PHE A 66 -17.25 -5.03 -4.99
N GLU A 67 -17.01 -6.04 -5.83
CA GLU A 67 -17.70 -6.22 -7.12
C GLU A 67 -19.12 -6.79 -6.97
N SER A 68 -19.50 -7.28 -5.79
CA SER A 68 -20.84 -7.85 -5.60
C SER A 68 -21.94 -6.78 -5.68
N VAL A 69 -23.03 -7.09 -6.38
CA VAL A 69 -24.13 -6.14 -6.66
C VAL A 69 -24.73 -5.53 -5.39
N ASN A 70 -24.84 -6.33 -4.33
CA ASN A 70 -25.38 -5.86 -3.05
C ASN A 70 -24.44 -4.85 -2.40
N ILE A 71 -23.12 -5.11 -2.44
CA ILE A 71 -22.13 -4.19 -1.89
C ILE A 71 -22.08 -2.91 -2.73
N GLN A 72 -22.14 -2.98 -4.06
CA GLN A 72 -22.20 -1.78 -4.91
C GLN A 72 -23.38 -0.86 -4.56
N LYS A 73 -24.57 -1.42 -4.33
CA LYS A 73 -25.74 -0.64 -3.88
C LYS A 73 -25.54 0.00 -2.51
N ILE A 74 -24.80 -0.65 -1.61
CA ILE A 74 -24.47 -0.08 -0.30
C ILE A 74 -23.47 1.06 -0.48
N LEU A 75 -22.43 0.86 -1.29
CA LEU A 75 -21.41 1.86 -1.58
C LEU A 75 -22.01 3.15 -2.15
N GLU A 76 -22.96 3.03 -3.09
CA GLU A 76 -23.69 4.17 -3.65
C GLU A 76 -24.48 4.92 -2.56
N LYS A 77 -25.19 4.19 -1.69
CA LYS A 77 -25.97 4.79 -0.59
C LYS A 77 -25.09 5.47 0.46
N THR A 78 -23.91 4.93 0.73
CA THR A 78 -22.96 5.48 1.70
C THR A 78 -22.04 6.54 1.10
N GLY A 79 -22.17 6.87 -0.18
CA GLY A 79 -21.28 7.83 -0.86
C GLY A 79 -19.85 7.33 -1.07
N GLN A 80 -19.62 6.02 -1.01
CA GLN A 80 -18.33 5.37 -1.21
C GLN A 80 -18.22 4.79 -2.63
N THR A 81 -18.66 5.56 -3.63
CA THR A 81 -18.64 5.15 -5.04
C THR A 81 -17.21 4.86 -5.51
N PRO A 82 -16.96 3.74 -6.21
CA PRO A 82 -15.61 3.36 -6.62
C PRO A 82 -14.88 4.40 -7.49
N PRO A 83 -13.59 4.67 -7.24
CA PRO A 83 -12.82 4.23 -6.07
C PRO A 83 -13.22 5.05 -4.84
N GLY A 84 -13.72 4.35 -3.81
CA GLY A 84 -14.06 4.96 -2.52
C GLY A 84 -12.82 5.49 -1.79
N THR A 85 -13.03 6.00 -0.59
CA THR A 85 -12.00 6.62 0.24
C THR A 85 -11.58 5.68 1.37
N SER A 86 -10.38 5.89 1.91
CA SER A 86 -9.97 5.22 3.15
C SER A 86 -10.73 5.77 4.36
N ILE A 87 -10.53 5.13 5.52
CA ILE A 87 -11.14 5.55 6.79
C ILE A 87 -10.78 6.99 7.21
N GLU A 88 -9.58 7.46 6.84
CA GLU A 88 -9.10 8.81 7.14
C GLU A 88 -9.64 9.87 6.16
N GLY A 89 -10.37 9.42 5.13
CA GLY A 89 -11.08 10.26 4.19
C GLY A 89 -10.23 10.80 3.03
N PRO A 90 -10.85 11.57 2.12
CA PRO A 90 -10.26 11.95 0.84
C PRO A 90 -9.05 12.89 0.96
N ILE A 91 -8.97 13.69 2.03
CA ILE A 91 -7.85 14.61 2.25
C ILE A 91 -6.59 13.81 2.60
N ALA A 92 -6.72 12.83 3.51
CA ALA A 92 -5.62 11.94 3.87
C ALA A 92 -5.17 11.10 2.66
N ASP A 93 -6.12 10.54 1.89
CA ASP A 93 -5.81 9.80 0.66
C ASP A 93 -5.05 10.67 -0.34
N ARG A 94 -5.49 11.91 -0.56
CA ARG A 94 -4.81 12.84 -1.45
C ARG A 94 -3.41 13.19 -0.96
N PHE A 95 -3.24 13.38 0.34
CA PHE A 95 -1.93 13.65 0.95
C PHE A 95 -0.98 12.48 0.78
N ILE A 96 -1.46 11.25 0.97
CA ILE A 96 -0.69 10.04 0.75
C ILE A 96 -0.34 9.87 -0.72
N ILE A 97 -1.26 10.13 -1.66
CA ILE A 97 -1.01 9.91 -3.09
C ILE A 97 -0.09 10.98 -3.68
N ASN A 98 -0.27 12.24 -3.29
CA ASN A 98 0.34 13.40 -3.96
C ASN A 98 1.26 14.23 -3.05
N GLY A 99 1.37 13.88 -1.77
CA GLY A 99 2.15 14.64 -0.81
C GLY A 99 3.65 14.57 -1.08
N ALA A 100 4.34 15.61 -0.63
CA ALA A 100 5.80 15.69 -0.64
C ALA A 100 6.54 14.46 -0.04
N PRO A 101 6.09 13.85 1.07
CA PRO A 101 6.84 12.77 1.68
C PRO A 101 6.72 11.47 0.85
N THR A 102 5.54 11.19 0.29
CA THR A 102 5.35 10.08 -0.64
C THR A 102 6.17 10.28 -1.91
N GLU A 103 6.20 11.50 -2.44
CA GLU A 103 7.00 11.81 -3.62
C GLU A 103 8.50 11.60 -3.35
N TYR A 104 8.98 11.98 -2.17
CA TYR A 104 10.34 11.67 -1.74
C TYR A 104 10.61 10.15 -1.74
N ILE A 105 9.74 9.36 -1.10
CA ILE A 105 9.89 7.90 -1.05
C ILE A 105 9.88 7.28 -2.46
N ARG A 106 8.98 7.71 -3.34
CA ARG A 106 8.92 7.25 -4.74
C ARG A 106 10.23 7.54 -5.49
N ARG A 107 10.75 8.77 -5.40
CA ARG A 107 12.00 9.16 -6.06
C ARG A 107 13.20 8.41 -5.49
N ARG A 108 13.31 8.32 -4.16
CA ARG A 108 14.35 7.56 -3.44
C ARG A 108 14.39 6.11 -3.92
N ASN A 109 13.23 5.45 -3.96
CA ASN A 109 13.12 4.04 -4.32
C ASN A 109 13.41 3.82 -5.82
N LYS A 110 12.93 4.72 -6.69
CA LYS A 110 13.22 4.68 -8.13
C LYS A 110 14.72 4.75 -8.43
N ASN A 111 15.47 5.52 -7.64
CA ASN A 111 16.92 5.69 -7.78
C ASN A 111 17.74 4.58 -7.10
N GLY A 112 17.10 3.53 -6.55
CA GLY A 112 17.78 2.40 -5.92
C GLY A 112 18.21 2.61 -4.46
N CYS A 113 17.97 3.78 -3.87
CA CYS A 113 18.34 4.12 -2.49
C CYS A 113 17.47 3.45 -1.40
N GLY A 114 16.59 2.54 -1.79
CA GLY A 114 15.76 1.73 -0.89
C GLY A 114 16.05 0.24 -0.99
N ARG A 115 17.11 -0.20 -1.65
CA ARG A 115 17.44 -1.64 -1.80
C ARG A 115 18.68 -2.00 -1.00
N SER A 116 18.80 -3.26 -0.61
CA SER A 116 20.04 -3.76 0.03
C SER A 116 21.23 -3.54 -0.92
N PRO A 117 22.32 -2.87 -0.49
CA PRO A 117 23.50 -2.68 -1.32
C PRO A 117 24.10 -4.00 -1.79
N GLU A 118 24.11 -5.03 -0.95
CA GLU A 118 24.68 -6.36 -1.26
C GLU A 118 23.89 -7.01 -2.40
N THR A 119 22.57 -7.04 -2.26
CA THR A 119 21.65 -7.65 -3.23
C THR A 119 21.55 -6.84 -4.54
N TRP A 120 21.66 -5.51 -4.45
CA TRP A 120 21.52 -4.61 -5.61
C TRP A 120 22.83 -4.35 -6.37
N ARG A 121 23.97 -4.24 -5.66
CA ARG A 121 25.29 -4.00 -6.26
C ARG A 121 26.05 -5.28 -6.61
N GLY A 122 25.60 -6.44 -6.12
CA GLY A 122 26.13 -7.74 -6.49
C GLY A 122 27.50 -8.02 -5.87
N HIS A 123 27.54 -8.15 -4.54
CA HIS A 123 28.69 -8.69 -3.82
C HIS A 123 28.51 -10.17 -3.50
#